data_AF-X5XHV2-F1
#
_entry.id   AF-X5XHV2-F1
#
_cell.length_a   1.000
_cell.length_b   1.000
_cell.length_c   1.000
_cell.angle_alpha   90.00
_cell.angle_beta   90.00
_cell.angle_gamma   90.00
#
_symmetry.space_group_name_H-M   'P 1'
#
loop_
_entity.id
_entity.type
_entity.pdbx_description
1 polymer ?
#
loop_
_entity_poly.entity_id
_entity_poly.type
_entity_poly.pdbx_seq_one_letter_code
_entity_poly.pdbx_strand_id
1 'polypeptide(L)'
;MSVFRGEFFDALGVMLKVSDDALLLDRLPITDPHNVSARILRHGLAVSAFALLEKYLKSIFEELVKEVARSALAYQSLPEKMKKFFTVDSVSGLSNKAYFIKESLAKLSFVETNLSLVASFGAVPPVYTSFGFSPSGPNVGHEDIKQGFASFSVNNAWGKLDAIARQIGAASLSLENDYKALAQARHSSAHDPAGNIPTGTLQSSIRSGIVIGIAADILACDVGKIIRGTSNTQSLDAKVNSVTHRVRFIDELANGAWVERPTIASRAIKKYPDRPSAKAGVLARKSLGMVVVRGISTSPLELFS
;
A
#
# COMPACT_ATOMS: atom_id res chain seq x y z
N MET A 1 6.38 -7.65 8.61
CA MET A 1 5.99 -7.61 7.18
C MET A 1 4.50 -7.80 7.12
N SER A 2 3.80 -7.02 6.29
CA SER A 2 2.35 -7.14 6.18
C SER A 2 1.96 -8.54 5.74
N VAL A 3 1.09 -9.19 6.53
CA VAL A 3 0.50 -10.50 6.22
C VAL A 3 -0.27 -10.45 4.89
N PHE A 4 -0.76 -9.27 4.50
CA PHE A 4 -1.54 -9.05 3.28
C PHE A 4 -0.71 -8.73 2.04
N ARG A 5 0.61 -8.61 2.15
CA ARG A 5 1.48 -8.22 1.02
C ARG A 5 1.37 -9.17 -0.17
N GLY A 6 1.46 -10.48 0.08
CA GLY A 6 1.35 -11.50 -0.97
C GLY A 6 -0.03 -11.49 -1.62
N GLU A 7 -1.09 -11.56 -0.81
CA GLU A 7 -2.49 -11.50 -1.28
C GLU A 7 -2.76 -10.28 -2.17
N PHE A 8 -2.27 -9.10 -1.77
CA PHE A 8 -2.45 -7.86 -2.52
C PHE A 8 -1.80 -7.92 -3.91
N PHE A 9 -0.51 -8.25 -3.99
CA PHE A 9 0.20 -8.27 -5.27
C PHE A 9 -0.23 -9.42 -6.17
N ASP A 10 -0.52 -10.59 -5.60
CA ASP A 10 -1.03 -11.73 -6.36
C ASP A 10 -2.41 -11.40 -6.95
N ALA A 11 -3.31 -10.83 -6.16
CA ALA A 11 -4.64 -10.44 -6.64
C ALA A 11 -4.57 -9.38 -7.74
N LEU A 12 -3.83 -8.28 -7.55
CA LEU A 12 -3.71 -7.25 -8.59
C LEU A 12 -2.94 -7.75 -9.83
N GLY A 13 -1.95 -8.63 -9.66
CA GLY A 13 -1.26 -9.28 -10.76
C GLY A 13 -2.19 -10.17 -11.59
N VAL A 14 -3.07 -10.93 -10.94
CA VAL A 14 -4.11 -11.72 -11.60
C VAL A 14 -5.13 -10.80 -12.29
N MET A 15 -5.60 -9.73 -11.64
CA MET A 15 -6.52 -8.77 -12.25
C MET A 15 -5.92 -8.14 -13.51
N LEU A 16 -4.63 -7.79 -13.47
CA LEU A 16 -3.92 -7.26 -14.62
C LEU A 16 -3.85 -8.28 -15.76
N LYS A 17 -3.52 -9.54 -15.47
CA LYS A 17 -3.51 -10.62 -16.47
C LYS A 17 -4.90 -10.86 -17.07
N VAL A 18 -5.93 -10.91 -16.23
CA VAL A 18 -7.31 -11.15 -16.69
C VAL A 18 -7.81 -9.96 -17.49
N SER A 19 -7.37 -8.74 -17.23
CA SER A 19 -7.76 -7.56 -18.03
C SER A 19 -7.37 -7.63 -19.51
N ASP A 20 -6.45 -8.52 -19.89
CA ASP A 20 -6.11 -8.82 -21.28
C ASP A 20 -7.00 -9.92 -21.92
N ASP A 21 -7.92 -10.51 -21.15
CA ASP A 21 -8.86 -11.52 -21.63
C ASP A 21 -9.89 -10.89 -22.58
N ALA A 22 -10.23 -11.63 -23.64
CA ALA A 22 -11.20 -11.22 -24.65
C ALA A 22 -12.56 -10.81 -24.08
N LEU A 23 -12.93 -11.30 -22.89
CA LEU A 23 -14.16 -10.92 -22.16
C LEU A 23 -14.15 -9.48 -21.63
N LEU A 24 -12.98 -8.88 -21.43
CA LEU A 24 -12.84 -7.52 -20.88
C LEU A 24 -12.43 -6.47 -21.92
N LEU A 25 -11.87 -6.91 -23.06
CA LEU A 25 -11.46 -6.02 -24.13
C LEU A 25 -12.66 -5.27 -24.73
N ASP A 26 -12.44 -3.99 -25.03
CA ASP A 26 -13.39 -3.19 -25.81
C ASP A 26 -13.46 -3.72 -27.26
N ARG A 27 -14.68 -3.86 -27.79
CA ARG A 27 -14.92 -4.15 -29.22
C ARG A 27 -15.51 -2.93 -29.92
N LEU A 28 -15.22 -2.84 -31.22
CA LEU A 28 -15.84 -1.86 -32.11
C LEU A 28 -16.96 -2.53 -32.92
N PRO A 29 -18.13 -1.85 -33.07
CA PRO A 29 -18.47 -0.54 -32.54
C PRO A 29 -18.70 -0.57 -31.01
N ILE A 30 -18.60 0.58 -30.34
CA ILE A 30 -18.80 0.68 -28.87
C ILE A 30 -20.17 0.13 -28.44
N THR A 31 -21.16 0.16 -29.33
CA THR A 31 -22.51 -0.37 -29.13
C THR A 31 -22.62 -1.90 -29.21
N ASP A 32 -21.52 -2.61 -29.46
CA ASP A 32 -21.51 -4.08 -29.46
C ASP A 32 -22.04 -4.63 -28.11
N PRO A 33 -23.02 -5.56 -28.10
CA PRO A 33 -23.54 -6.17 -26.88
C PRO A 33 -22.47 -6.75 -25.95
N HIS A 34 -21.34 -7.20 -26.49
CA HIS A 34 -20.16 -7.62 -25.74
C HIS A 34 -19.70 -6.55 -24.73
N ASN A 35 -19.68 -5.28 -25.14
CA ASN A 35 -19.20 -4.18 -24.31
C ASN A 35 -20.09 -3.94 -23.09
N VAL A 36 -21.37 -4.34 -23.13
CA VAL A 36 -22.27 -4.26 -21.97
C VAL A 36 -21.80 -5.22 -20.88
N SER A 37 -21.50 -6.47 -21.24
CA SER A 37 -20.99 -7.50 -20.33
C SER A 37 -19.58 -7.15 -19.83
N ALA A 38 -18.69 -6.76 -20.75
CA ALA A 38 -17.32 -6.35 -20.41
C ALA A 38 -17.31 -5.18 -19.42
N ARG A 39 -18.18 -4.19 -19.60
CA ARG A 39 -18.33 -3.04 -18.69
C ARG A 39 -18.66 -3.44 -17.26
N ILE A 40 -19.63 -4.35 -17.07
CA ILE A 40 -20.02 -4.82 -15.72
C ILE A 40 -18.82 -5.49 -15.03
N LEU A 41 -18.10 -6.36 -15.77
CA LEU A 41 -16.93 -7.05 -15.22
C LEU A 41 -15.80 -6.06 -14.89
N ARG A 42 -15.54 -5.07 -15.74
CA ARG A 42 -14.55 -4.01 -15.49
C ARG A 42 -14.89 -3.15 -14.28
N HIS A 43 -16.16 -2.83 -14.06
CA HIS A 43 -16.61 -2.15 -12.84
C HIS A 43 -16.31 -2.98 -11.59
N GLY A 44 -16.65 -4.28 -11.62
CA GLY A 44 -16.35 -5.20 -10.52
C GLY A 44 -14.86 -5.25 -10.20
N LEU A 45 -14.00 -5.31 -11.23
CA LEU A 45 -12.55 -5.29 -11.07
C LEU A 45 -12.03 -3.96 -10.53
N ALA A 46 -12.54 -2.82 -11.02
CA ALA A 46 -12.13 -1.50 -10.54
C ALA A 46 -12.45 -1.29 -9.04
N VAL A 47 -13.66 -1.67 -8.62
CA VAL A 47 -14.07 -1.63 -7.20
C VAL A 47 -13.20 -2.55 -6.36
N SER A 48 -12.96 -3.77 -6.83
CA SER A 48 -12.16 -4.77 -6.10
C SER A 48 -10.69 -4.35 -5.97
N ALA A 49 -10.10 -3.80 -7.03
CA ALA A 49 -8.72 -3.34 -7.03
C ALA A 49 -8.50 -2.20 -6.00
N PHE A 50 -9.44 -1.25 -5.93
CA PHE A 50 -9.38 -0.18 -4.93
C PHE A 50 -9.55 -0.71 -3.51
N ALA A 51 -10.52 -1.59 -3.28
CA ALA A 51 -10.75 -2.19 -1.96
C ALA A 51 -9.52 -2.97 -1.45
N LEU A 52 -8.84 -3.71 -2.34
CA LEU A 52 -7.59 -4.39 -2.03
C LEU A 52 -6.47 -3.40 -1.67
N LEU A 53 -6.34 -2.29 -2.41
CA LEU A 53 -5.37 -1.24 -2.10
C LEU A 53 -5.64 -0.62 -0.73
N GLU A 54 -6.90 -0.29 -0.40
CA GLU A 54 -7.26 0.26 0.90
C GLU A 54 -6.92 -0.69 2.05
N LYS A 55 -7.28 -1.97 1.90
CA LYS A 55 -6.96 -3.02 2.87
C LYS A 55 -5.45 -3.14 3.04
N TYR A 56 -4.69 -3.09 1.94
CA TYR A 56 -3.25 -3.17 1.98
C TYR A 56 -2.62 -1.96 2.67
N LEU A 57 -3.07 -0.74 2.38
CA LEU A 57 -2.61 0.48 3.06
C LEU A 57 -2.88 0.41 4.57
N LYS A 58 -4.05 -0.06 5.00
CA LYS A 58 -4.35 -0.29 6.43
C LYS A 58 -3.35 -1.26 7.06
N SER A 59 -3.04 -2.36 6.37
CA SER A 59 -2.05 -3.34 6.85
C SER A 59 -0.63 -2.79 6.94
N ILE A 60 -0.26 -1.84 6.07
CA ILE A 60 1.04 -1.15 6.13
C ILE A 60 1.13 -0.31 7.41
N PHE A 61 0.08 0.43 7.75
CA PHE A 61 0.03 1.19 9.00
C PHE A 61 0.00 0.29 10.24
N GLU A 62 -0.66 -0.87 10.19
CA GLU A 62 -0.59 -1.87 11.25
C GLU A 62 0.85 -2.34 11.52
N GLU A 63 1.63 -2.61 10.47
CA GLU A 63 3.03 -2.98 10.62
C GLU A 63 3.90 -1.82 11.12
N LEU A 64 3.66 -0.60 10.64
CA LEU A 64 4.35 0.60 11.13
C LEU A 64 4.14 0.78 12.64
N VAL A 65 2.91 0.61 13.12
CA VAL A 65 2.58 0.67 14.55
C VAL A 65 3.32 -0.40 15.34
N LYS A 66 3.41 -1.64 14.82
CA LYS A 66 4.20 -2.71 15.46
C LYS A 66 5.68 -2.36 15.55
N GLU A 67 6.25 -1.68 14.55
CA GLU A 67 7.64 -1.21 14.60
C GLU A 67 7.83 -0.12 15.67
N VAL A 68 6.85 0.77 15.87
CA VAL A 68 6.88 1.75 16.97
C VAL A 68 6.79 1.06 18.33
N ALA A 69 5.91 0.07 18.50
CA ALA A 69 5.77 -0.70 19.74
C ALA A 69 7.05 -1.47 20.12
N ARG A 70 7.89 -1.81 19.12
CA ARG A 70 9.20 -2.45 19.31
C ARG A 70 10.34 -1.45 19.55
N SER A 71 10.07 -0.15 19.51
CA SER A 71 11.08 0.87 19.79
C SER A 71 11.42 0.94 21.28
N ALA A 72 12.60 1.47 21.60
CA ALA A 72 13.00 1.76 22.97
C ALA A 72 12.39 3.06 23.52
N LEU A 73 11.58 3.77 22.73
CA LEU A 73 10.99 5.04 23.11
C LEU A 73 9.79 4.79 24.03
N ALA A 74 9.82 5.37 25.23
CA ALA A 74 8.65 5.43 26.08
C ALA A 74 7.55 6.29 25.42
N TYR A 75 6.28 5.96 25.67
CA TYR A 75 5.14 6.72 25.14
C TYR A 75 5.26 8.23 25.43
N GLN A 76 5.72 8.59 26.63
CA GLN A 76 5.88 9.98 27.08
C GLN A 76 6.95 10.73 26.28
N SER A 77 7.90 10.03 25.68
CA SER A 77 8.95 10.62 24.85
C SER A 77 8.54 10.77 23.38
N LEU A 78 7.47 10.10 22.94
CA LEU A 78 7.01 10.16 21.54
C LEU A 78 6.62 11.60 21.14
N PRO A 79 6.81 11.96 19.86
CA PRO A 79 6.28 13.20 19.31
C PRO A 79 4.78 13.35 19.53
N GLU A 80 4.30 14.59 19.69
CA GLU A 80 2.89 14.89 19.96
C GLU A 80 1.95 14.31 18.90
N LYS A 81 2.33 14.36 17.61
CA LYS A 81 1.54 13.78 16.53
C LYS A 81 1.37 12.26 16.65
N MET A 82 2.42 11.54 17.06
CA MET A 82 2.35 10.09 17.32
C MET A 82 1.46 9.81 18.55
N LYS A 83 1.60 10.60 19.62
CA LYS A 83 0.74 10.47 20.81
C LYS A 83 -0.72 10.67 20.45
N LYS A 84 -1.03 11.72 19.67
CA LYS A 84 -2.39 11.99 19.16
C LYS A 84 -2.92 10.82 18.33
N PHE A 85 -2.09 10.26 17.44
CA PHE A 85 -2.44 9.07 16.64
C PHE A 85 -2.85 7.88 17.51
N PHE A 86 -2.07 7.56 18.55
CA PHE A 86 -2.34 6.43 19.45
C PHE A 86 -3.45 6.68 20.46
N THR A 87 -3.92 7.92 20.63
CA THR A 87 -4.94 8.28 21.63
C THR A 87 -6.19 8.82 20.96
N VAL A 88 -6.24 10.13 20.71
CA VAL A 88 -7.40 10.86 20.19
C VAL A 88 -7.89 10.25 18.87
N ASP A 89 -6.98 10.00 17.94
CA ASP A 89 -7.35 9.46 16.62
C ASP A 89 -7.74 7.99 16.72
N SER A 90 -7.14 7.23 17.64
CA SER A 90 -7.51 5.83 17.87
C SER A 90 -8.88 5.65 18.50
N VAL A 91 -9.27 6.53 19.44
CA VAL A 91 -10.64 6.57 19.97
C VAL A 91 -11.63 6.92 18.87
N SER A 92 -11.32 7.94 18.07
CA SER A 92 -12.15 8.37 16.94
C SER A 92 -12.29 7.26 15.90
N GLY A 93 -11.20 6.57 15.58
CA GLY A 93 -11.19 5.46 14.64
C GLY A 93 -11.95 4.23 15.12
N LEU A 94 -11.88 3.91 16.42
CA LEU A 94 -12.70 2.85 17.02
C LEU A 94 -14.18 3.18 16.90
N SER A 95 -14.56 4.42 17.24
CA SER A 95 -15.93 4.92 17.12
C SER A 95 -16.43 4.86 15.67
N ASN A 96 -15.64 5.36 14.72
CA ASN A 96 -15.98 5.34 13.30
C ASN A 96 -16.19 3.91 12.77
N LYS A 97 -15.31 2.96 13.12
CA LYS A 97 -15.49 1.56 12.73
C LYS A 97 -16.75 0.96 13.35
N ALA A 98 -17.02 1.22 14.62
CA ALA A 98 -18.21 0.74 15.30
C ALA A 98 -19.50 1.32 14.68
N TYR A 99 -19.47 2.57 14.21
CA TYR A 99 -20.61 3.22 13.54
C TYR A 99 -21.10 2.44 12.31
N PHE A 100 -20.18 1.90 11.50
CA PHE A 100 -20.54 1.15 10.29
C PHE A 100 -21.03 -0.30 10.55
N ILE A 101 -20.93 -0.80 11.78
CA ILE A 101 -21.48 -2.11 12.15
C ILE A 101 -23.00 -1.94 12.41
N LYS A 102 -23.82 -2.60 11.61
CA LYS A 102 -25.29 -2.44 11.68
C LYS A 102 -25.90 -3.18 12.87
N GLU A 103 -25.41 -4.38 13.16
CA GLU A 103 -25.96 -5.24 14.22
C GLU A 103 -25.45 -4.82 15.60
N SER A 104 -26.36 -4.59 16.54
CA SER A 104 -26.04 -4.06 17.88
C SER A 104 -25.14 -4.99 18.69
N LEU A 105 -25.37 -6.31 18.67
CA LEU A 105 -24.55 -7.27 19.40
C LEU A 105 -23.14 -7.36 18.81
N ALA A 106 -23.02 -7.42 17.48
CA ALA A 106 -21.73 -7.40 16.80
C ALA A 106 -20.96 -6.09 17.07
N LYS A 107 -21.67 -4.95 17.12
CA LYS A 107 -21.08 -3.65 17.47
C LYS A 107 -20.56 -3.62 18.90
N LEU A 108 -21.35 -4.09 19.86
CA LEU A 108 -20.93 -4.19 21.26
C LEU A 108 -19.70 -5.08 21.39
N SER A 109 -19.76 -6.30 20.84
CA SER A 109 -18.65 -7.25 20.85
C SER A 109 -17.39 -6.69 20.21
N PHE A 110 -17.52 -5.97 19.09
CA PHE A 110 -16.41 -5.30 18.43
C PHE A 110 -15.77 -4.25 19.35
N VAL A 111 -16.57 -3.40 20.00
CA VAL A 111 -16.05 -2.38 20.92
C VAL A 111 -15.38 -3.04 22.13
N GLU A 112 -16.03 -4.00 22.77
CA GLU A 112 -15.48 -4.70 23.95
C GLU A 112 -14.14 -5.38 23.64
N THR A 113 -14.02 -6.00 22.47
CA THR A 113 -12.79 -6.68 22.02
C THR A 113 -11.63 -5.70 21.80
N ASN A 114 -11.94 -4.48 21.36
CA ASN A 114 -10.93 -3.55 20.83
C ASN A 114 -10.64 -2.36 21.75
N LEU A 115 -11.49 -2.08 22.75
CA LEU A 115 -11.34 -0.96 23.67
C LEU A 115 -10.04 -1.05 24.48
N SER A 116 -9.65 -2.26 24.89
CA SER A 116 -8.42 -2.51 25.65
C SER A 116 -7.17 -2.11 24.87
N LEU A 117 -7.16 -2.27 23.54
CA LEU A 117 -6.04 -1.87 22.67
C LEU A 117 -5.84 -0.35 22.65
N VAL A 118 -6.94 0.42 22.73
CA VAL A 118 -6.90 1.89 22.81
C VAL A 118 -6.54 2.34 24.22
N ALA A 119 -6.93 1.62 25.27
CA ALA A 119 -6.62 2.00 26.65
C ALA A 119 -5.17 1.69 27.07
N SER A 120 -4.48 0.80 26.36
CA SER A 120 -3.19 0.21 26.80
C SER A 120 -1.94 0.89 26.22
N PHE A 121 -2.05 2.10 25.65
CA PHE A 121 -0.89 2.83 25.08
C PHE A 121 0.19 3.19 26.12
N GLY A 122 -0.17 3.26 27.39
CA GLY A 122 0.73 3.54 28.52
C GLY A 122 1.24 2.30 29.26
N ALA A 123 0.86 1.09 28.82
CA ALA A 123 1.29 -0.16 29.46
C ALA A 123 2.80 -0.42 29.27
N VAL A 124 3.35 -1.37 30.05
CA VAL A 124 4.74 -1.82 29.92
C VAL A 124 4.73 -3.35 29.74
N PRO A 125 5.00 -3.87 28.52
CA PRO A 125 5.28 -3.15 27.28
C PRO A 125 4.05 -2.41 26.72
N PRO A 126 4.25 -1.33 25.92
CA PRO A 126 3.14 -0.58 25.36
C PRO A 126 2.40 -1.41 24.30
N VAL A 127 1.08 -1.29 24.29
CA VAL A 127 0.22 -1.85 23.24
C VAL A 127 -0.33 -0.69 22.43
N TYR A 128 0.05 -0.63 21.16
CA TYR A 128 -0.43 0.37 20.22
C TYR A 128 -1.37 -0.24 19.18
N THR A 129 -2.34 0.56 18.74
CA THR A 129 -3.30 0.18 17.70
C THR A 129 -3.14 1.06 16.45
N SER A 130 -3.52 0.51 15.30
CA SER A 130 -3.59 1.23 14.02
C SER A 130 -4.88 2.01 13.84
N PHE A 131 -5.79 2.04 14.82
CA PHE A 131 -7.04 2.80 14.69
C PHE A 131 -6.86 4.30 14.49
N GLY A 132 -5.71 4.86 14.85
CA GLY A 132 -5.36 6.24 14.49
C GLY A 132 -5.33 6.47 12.97
N PHE A 133 -5.07 5.42 12.17
CA PHE A 133 -5.25 5.43 10.72
C PHE A 133 -6.68 5.02 10.38
N SER A 134 -7.64 5.90 10.71
CA SER A 134 -9.03 5.71 10.36
C SER A 134 -9.50 6.80 9.40
N PRO A 135 -10.07 6.44 8.25
CA PRO A 135 -10.72 7.41 7.41
C PRO A 135 -11.89 8.08 8.13
N SER A 136 -12.15 9.33 7.75
CA SER A 136 -13.37 10.05 8.14
C SER A 136 -14.61 9.56 7.37
N GLY A 137 -14.40 8.98 6.19
CA GLY A 137 -15.44 8.39 5.33
C GLY A 137 -15.43 6.86 5.32
N PRO A 138 -16.25 6.23 4.46
CA PRO A 138 -16.31 4.77 4.33
C PRO A 138 -15.04 4.16 3.71
N ASN A 139 -14.22 4.99 3.05
CA ASN A 139 -12.99 4.59 2.37
C ASN A 139 -11.81 5.47 2.80
N VAL A 140 -10.60 4.96 2.66
CA VAL A 140 -9.33 5.68 2.83
C VAL A 140 -9.19 6.71 1.71
N GLY A 141 -9.23 7.97 2.06
CA GLY A 141 -8.94 9.10 1.18
C GLY A 141 -7.44 9.39 1.06
N HIS A 142 -7.09 10.21 0.07
CA HIS A 142 -5.70 10.65 -0.13
C HIS A 142 -5.16 11.48 1.04
N GLU A 143 -6.01 12.29 1.67
CA GLU A 143 -5.64 13.03 2.88
C GLU A 143 -5.41 12.09 4.07
N ASP A 144 -6.15 10.99 4.20
CA ASP A 144 -5.93 10.03 5.28
C ASP A 144 -4.52 9.42 5.20
N ILE A 145 -4.04 9.10 3.99
CA ILE A 145 -2.66 8.60 3.75
C ILE A 145 -1.63 9.65 4.17
N LYS A 146 -1.84 10.90 3.74
CA LYS A 146 -0.95 12.03 4.05
C LYS A 146 -0.89 12.29 5.55
N GLN A 147 -2.04 12.36 6.23
CA GLN A 147 -2.12 12.59 7.67
C GLN A 147 -1.59 11.39 8.46
N GLY A 148 -1.87 10.17 8.01
CA GLY A 148 -1.34 8.94 8.58
C GLY A 148 0.19 8.97 8.62
N PHE A 149 0.86 9.24 7.50
CA PHE A 149 2.31 9.37 7.47
C PHE A 149 2.83 10.59 8.26
N ALA A 150 2.13 11.72 8.21
CA ALA A 150 2.49 12.90 9.00
C ALA A 150 2.49 12.65 10.51
N SER A 151 1.62 11.75 10.99
CA SER A 151 1.62 11.29 12.39
C SER A 151 2.91 10.59 12.78
N PHE A 152 3.66 10.02 11.82
CA PHE A 152 4.95 9.38 12.03
C PHE A 152 6.13 10.25 11.57
N SER A 153 6.00 11.58 11.70
CA SER A 153 7.03 12.57 11.37
C SER A 153 7.43 12.67 9.90
N VAL A 154 6.65 12.07 8.99
CA VAL A 154 6.90 12.16 7.55
C VAL A 154 6.31 13.47 7.02
N ASN A 155 7.17 14.40 6.61
CA ASN A 155 6.73 15.61 5.91
C ASN A 155 6.60 15.33 4.42
N ASN A 156 5.64 15.98 3.76
CA ASN A 156 5.37 15.83 2.33
C ASN A 156 5.28 14.35 1.89
N ALA A 157 4.35 13.60 2.49
CA ALA A 157 4.21 12.17 2.25
C ALA A 157 4.09 11.82 0.76
N TRP A 158 3.19 12.50 0.02
CA TRP A 158 3.02 12.27 -1.41
C TRP A 158 4.28 12.53 -2.23
N GLY A 159 5.01 13.62 -1.96
CA GLY A 159 6.28 13.87 -2.65
C GLY A 159 7.35 12.81 -2.38
N LYS A 160 7.36 12.21 -1.18
CA LYS A 160 8.24 11.06 -0.86
C LYS A 160 7.80 9.78 -1.57
N LEU A 161 6.49 9.52 -1.64
CA LEU A 161 5.94 8.40 -2.40
C LEU A 161 6.27 8.55 -3.90
N ASP A 162 6.14 9.74 -4.48
CA ASP A 162 6.51 10.03 -5.86
C ASP A 162 8.00 9.80 -6.11
N ALA A 163 8.86 10.19 -5.16
CA ALA A 163 10.30 9.95 -5.26
C ALA A 163 10.62 8.44 -5.26
N ILE A 164 9.95 7.66 -4.41
CA ILE A 164 10.07 6.20 -4.41
C ILE A 164 9.54 5.62 -5.73
N ALA A 165 8.39 6.08 -6.22
CA ALA A 165 7.79 5.64 -7.49
C ALA A 165 8.78 5.79 -8.65
N ARG A 166 9.43 6.96 -8.76
CA ARG A 166 10.49 7.20 -9.75
C ARG A 166 11.69 6.30 -9.53
N GLN A 167 12.12 6.11 -8.28
CA GLN A 167 13.22 5.23 -7.92
C GLN A 167 12.97 3.76 -8.30
N ILE A 168 11.71 3.30 -8.32
CA ILE A 168 11.34 1.94 -8.71
C ILE A 168 10.98 1.80 -10.21
N GLY A 169 11.02 2.90 -10.96
CA GLY A 169 10.86 2.92 -12.41
C GLY A 169 9.41 3.08 -12.86
N ALA A 170 8.53 3.55 -11.98
CA ALA A 170 7.18 3.94 -12.37
C ALA A 170 7.20 5.29 -13.09
N ALA A 171 6.40 5.41 -14.15
CA ALA A 171 6.28 6.62 -14.97
C ALA A 171 5.25 7.64 -14.42
N SER A 172 4.70 7.42 -13.23
CA SER A 172 3.69 8.31 -12.66
C SER A 172 4.28 9.69 -12.34
N LEU A 173 3.54 10.74 -12.72
CA LEU A 173 3.88 12.13 -12.42
C LEU A 173 3.48 12.51 -10.99
N SER A 174 2.38 11.96 -10.47
CA SER A 174 1.85 12.22 -9.14
C SER A 174 1.00 11.07 -8.66
N LEU A 175 1.48 10.33 -7.66
CA LEU A 175 0.75 9.25 -7.02
C LEU A 175 -0.49 9.73 -6.27
N GLU A 176 -0.51 10.99 -5.83
CA GLU A 176 -1.70 11.58 -5.22
C GLU A 176 -2.84 11.68 -6.22
N ASN A 177 -2.56 12.17 -7.43
CA ASN A 177 -3.56 12.27 -8.50
C ASN A 177 -3.98 10.88 -8.98
N ASP A 178 -3.05 9.94 -9.08
CA ASP A 178 -3.37 8.54 -9.39
C ASP A 178 -4.32 7.94 -8.35
N TYR A 179 -4.07 8.18 -7.06
CA TYR A 179 -4.96 7.72 -5.98
C TYR A 179 -6.35 8.36 -6.06
N LYS A 180 -6.43 9.67 -6.34
CA LYS A 180 -7.71 10.37 -6.53
C LYS A 180 -8.48 9.80 -7.72
N ALA A 181 -7.79 9.55 -8.84
CA ALA A 181 -8.40 8.95 -10.02
C ALA A 181 -8.92 7.53 -9.74
N LEU A 182 -8.18 6.73 -8.97
CA LEU A 182 -8.61 5.41 -8.50
C LEU A 182 -9.87 5.47 -7.64
N ALA A 183 -9.88 6.36 -6.65
CA ALA A 183 -11.02 6.55 -5.76
C ALA A 183 -12.27 6.99 -6.55
N GLN A 184 -12.10 7.89 -7.52
CA GLN A 184 -13.17 8.34 -8.40
C GLN A 184 -13.68 7.20 -9.31
N ALA A 185 -12.78 6.42 -9.92
CA ALA A 185 -13.14 5.28 -10.75
C ALA A 185 -13.93 4.24 -9.96
N ARG A 186 -13.54 3.94 -8.71
CA ARG A 186 -14.30 3.09 -7.79
C ARG A 186 -15.67 3.67 -7.47
N HIS A 187 -15.76 4.98 -7.17
CA HIS A 187 -17.04 5.62 -6.88
C HIS A 187 -18.00 5.55 -8.07
N SER A 188 -17.54 5.93 -9.27
CA SER A 188 -18.32 5.82 -10.50
C SER A 188 -18.73 4.36 -10.78
N SER A 189 -17.82 3.40 -10.67
CA SER A 189 -18.12 1.97 -10.92
C SER A 189 -19.21 1.41 -9.99
N ALA A 190 -19.26 1.88 -8.75
CA ALA A 190 -20.16 1.37 -7.73
C ALA A 190 -21.57 2.00 -7.80
N HIS A 191 -21.68 3.21 -8.37
CA HIS A 191 -22.90 4.01 -8.29
C HIS A 191 -23.48 4.41 -9.65
N ASP A 192 -22.72 4.29 -10.73
CA ASP A 192 -23.15 4.56 -12.10
C ASP A 192 -23.10 3.27 -12.94
N PRO A 193 -24.20 2.51 -13.04
CA PRO A 193 -24.28 1.30 -13.86
C PRO A 193 -24.15 1.58 -15.37
N ALA A 194 -24.36 2.82 -15.82
CA ALA A 194 -24.28 3.21 -17.22
C ALA A 194 -22.88 3.68 -17.61
N GLY A 195 -22.10 4.20 -16.65
CA GLY A 195 -20.71 4.60 -16.80
C GLY A 195 -19.85 3.49 -17.39
N ASN A 196 -18.80 3.86 -18.13
CA ASN A 196 -17.89 2.90 -18.75
C ASN A 196 -16.45 3.17 -18.31
N ILE A 197 -15.74 2.13 -17.93
CA ILE A 197 -14.29 2.18 -17.72
C ILE A 197 -13.61 1.45 -18.88
N PRO A 198 -12.94 2.16 -19.80
CA PRO A 198 -12.19 1.54 -20.87
C PRO A 198 -11.12 0.59 -20.34
N THR A 199 -10.77 -0.43 -21.12
CA THR A 199 -9.84 -1.49 -20.69
C THR A 199 -8.49 -0.91 -20.30
N GLY A 200 -7.96 0.01 -21.12
CA GLY A 200 -6.70 0.70 -20.82
C GLY A 200 -6.75 1.51 -19.53
N THR A 201 -7.89 2.13 -19.20
CA THR A 201 -8.07 2.87 -17.95
C THR A 201 -8.07 1.94 -16.74
N LEU A 202 -8.73 0.77 -16.84
CA LEU A 202 -8.69 -0.26 -15.80
C LEU A 202 -7.26 -0.77 -15.58
N GLN A 203 -6.56 -1.08 -16.66
CA GLN A 203 -5.17 -1.55 -16.61
C GLN A 203 -4.24 -0.53 -15.95
N SER A 204 -4.35 0.75 -16.36
CA SER A 204 -3.58 1.83 -15.74
C SER A 204 -3.91 1.98 -14.26
N SER A 205 -5.18 1.86 -13.90
CA SER A 205 -5.65 1.93 -12.52
C SER A 205 -5.01 0.83 -11.66
N ILE A 206 -5.07 -0.43 -12.12
CA ILE A 206 -4.47 -1.56 -11.40
C ILE A 206 -2.96 -1.34 -11.22
N ARG A 207 -2.25 -0.89 -12.26
CA ARG A 207 -0.81 -0.58 -12.19
C ARG A 207 -0.51 0.55 -11.20
N SER A 208 -1.28 1.63 -11.20
CA SER A 208 -1.13 2.71 -10.23
C SER A 208 -1.36 2.21 -8.80
N GLY A 209 -2.35 1.33 -8.58
CA GLY A 209 -2.59 0.70 -7.27
C GLY A 209 -1.39 -0.11 -6.79
N ILE A 210 -0.78 -0.92 -7.65
CA ILE A 210 0.46 -1.65 -7.35
C ILE A 210 1.58 -0.68 -6.94
N VAL A 211 1.83 0.36 -7.75
CA VAL A 211 2.91 1.33 -7.49
C VAL A 211 2.70 2.07 -6.17
N ILE A 212 1.49 2.53 -5.88
CA ILE A 212 1.14 3.19 -4.62
C ILE A 212 1.39 2.25 -3.44
N GLY A 213 0.94 0.99 -3.55
CA GLY A 213 1.17 -0.02 -2.52
C GLY A 213 2.66 -0.27 -2.25
N ILE A 214 3.47 -0.40 -3.30
CA ILE A 214 4.93 -0.58 -3.19
C ILE A 214 5.57 0.64 -2.51
N ALA A 215 5.26 1.85 -2.98
CA ALA A 215 5.85 3.08 -2.46
C ALA A 215 5.50 3.30 -0.98
N ALA A 216 4.24 3.07 -0.60
CA ALA A 216 3.78 3.21 0.77
C ALA A 216 4.45 2.21 1.72
N ASP A 217 4.58 0.94 1.30
CA ASP A 217 5.22 -0.09 2.13
C ASP A 217 6.72 0.15 2.31
N ILE A 218 7.44 0.55 1.25
CA ILE A 218 8.86 0.93 1.36
C ILE A 218 9.02 2.08 2.35
N LEU A 219 8.22 3.16 2.20
CA LEU A 219 8.27 4.32 3.08
C LEU A 219 7.99 3.92 4.53
N ALA A 220 6.89 3.22 4.78
CA ALA A 220 6.49 2.80 6.11
C ALA A 220 7.53 1.87 6.76
N CYS A 221 8.11 0.93 6.01
CA CYS A 221 9.12 0.04 6.54
C CYS A 221 10.40 0.79 6.95
N ASP A 222 10.86 1.73 6.13
CA ASP A 222 12.07 2.48 6.45
C ASP A 222 11.84 3.47 7.62
N VAL A 223 10.67 4.10 7.67
CA VAL A 223 10.24 4.93 8.81
C VAL A 223 10.15 4.10 10.09
N GLY A 224 9.51 2.93 10.03
CA GLY A 224 9.40 2.02 11.17
C GLY A 224 10.77 1.57 11.69
N LYS A 225 11.70 1.22 10.79
CA LYS A 225 13.09 0.89 11.17
C LYS A 225 13.80 2.05 11.85
N ILE A 226 13.62 3.28 11.37
CA ILE A 226 14.21 4.48 11.97
C ILE A 226 13.66 4.71 13.38
N ILE A 227 12.33 4.62 13.55
CA ILE A 227 11.67 4.79 14.86
C ILE A 227 12.17 3.71 15.83
N ARG A 228 12.17 2.44 15.40
CA ARG A 228 12.65 1.33 16.21
C ARG A 228 14.11 1.50 16.67
N GLY A 229 14.97 1.98 15.77
CA GLY A 229 16.40 2.16 16.04
C GLY A 229 16.76 3.49 16.73
N THR A 230 15.80 4.36 16.99
CA THR A 230 16.06 5.68 17.59
C THR A 230 15.77 5.66 19.09
N SER A 231 16.71 6.17 19.89
CA SER A 231 16.54 6.40 21.34
C SER A 231 16.29 7.88 21.68
N ASN A 232 16.47 8.79 20.72
CA ASN A 232 16.30 10.23 20.91
C ASN A 232 15.31 10.83 19.90
N THR A 233 14.17 11.29 20.41
CA THR A 233 13.07 11.85 19.62
C THR A 233 13.39 13.20 18.97
N GLN A 234 14.35 13.97 19.49
CA GLN A 234 14.78 15.24 18.86
C GLN A 234 15.37 15.03 17.47
N SER A 235 16.02 13.88 17.23
CA SER A 235 16.62 13.54 15.94
C SER A 235 15.67 12.82 14.99
N LEU A 236 14.48 12.43 15.47
CA LEU A 236 13.58 11.53 14.75
C LEU A 236 13.08 12.15 13.46
N ASP A 237 12.57 13.39 13.53
CA ASP A 237 12.06 14.12 12.38
C ASP A 237 13.13 14.28 11.30
N ALA A 238 14.35 14.67 11.68
CA ALA A 238 15.46 14.83 10.75
C ALA A 238 15.83 13.50 10.06
N LYS A 239 15.87 12.38 10.81
CA LYS A 239 16.17 11.05 10.28
C LYS A 239 15.08 10.52 9.35
N VAL A 240 13.81 10.64 9.76
CA VAL A 240 12.65 10.24 8.95
C VAL A 240 12.60 11.03 7.65
N ASN A 241 12.90 12.32 7.70
CA ASN A 241 12.82 13.16 6.51
C ASN A 241 14.03 13.04 5.57
N SER A 242 15.19 12.60 6.06
CA SER A 242 16.40 12.33 5.26
C SER A 242 16.59 10.85 4.89
N VAL A 243 15.59 10.00 5.14
CA VAL A 243 15.66 8.56 4.87
C VAL A 243 16.01 8.26 3.41
N THR A 244 16.93 7.32 3.22
CA THR A 244 17.31 6.80 1.89
C THR A 244 16.76 5.40 1.72
N HIS A 245 15.98 5.19 0.66
CA HIS A 245 15.34 3.91 0.39
C HIS A 245 16.30 2.99 -0.37
N ARG A 246 16.58 1.81 0.19
CA ARG A 246 17.44 0.80 -0.46
C ARG A 246 16.57 -0.25 -1.13
N VAL A 247 16.47 -0.15 -2.45
CA VAL A 247 15.67 -1.05 -3.29
C VAL A 247 16.56 -1.86 -4.22
N ARG A 248 16.26 -3.16 -4.34
CA ARG A 248 16.82 -4.09 -5.33
C ARG A 248 15.76 -4.48 -6.34
N PHE A 249 16.20 -4.98 -7.48
CA PHE A 249 15.30 -5.31 -8.58
C PHE A 249 15.49 -6.74 -9.04
N ILE A 250 14.37 -7.39 -9.37
CA ILE A 250 14.35 -8.57 -10.22
C ILE A 250 13.53 -8.23 -11.47
N ASP A 251 14.16 -8.30 -12.64
CA ASP A 251 13.54 -7.97 -13.92
C ASP A 251 13.32 -9.22 -14.76
N GLU A 252 12.14 -9.32 -15.35
CA GLU A 252 11.84 -10.27 -16.40
C GLU A 252 12.48 -9.83 -17.73
N LEU A 253 13.09 -10.76 -18.44
CA LEU A 253 13.59 -10.57 -19.79
C LEU A 253 12.61 -11.15 -20.82
N ALA A 254 12.66 -10.65 -22.05
CA ALA A 254 11.80 -11.11 -23.15
C ALA A 254 11.93 -12.61 -23.47
N ASN A 255 13.03 -13.25 -23.09
CA ASN A 255 13.26 -14.68 -23.26
C ASN A 255 12.75 -15.53 -22.07
N GLY A 256 12.00 -14.94 -21.13
CA GLY A 256 11.47 -15.59 -19.93
C GLY A 256 12.47 -15.75 -18.79
N ALA A 257 13.76 -15.43 -19.00
CA ALA A 257 14.76 -15.43 -17.94
C ALA A 257 14.59 -14.21 -17.02
N TRP A 258 15.15 -14.31 -15.81
CA TRP A 258 15.06 -13.25 -14.80
C TRP A 258 16.45 -12.76 -14.41
N VAL A 259 16.58 -11.46 -14.12
CA VAL A 259 17.87 -10.87 -13.73
C VAL A 259 17.75 -10.02 -12.49
N GLU A 260 18.74 -10.11 -11.60
CA GLU A 260 18.84 -9.26 -10.42
C GLU A 260 19.68 -8.01 -10.74
N ARG A 261 19.24 -6.84 -10.28
CA ARG A 261 19.96 -5.57 -10.42
C ARG A 261 20.03 -4.77 -9.11
N PRO A 262 21.17 -4.12 -8.81
CA PRO A 262 21.27 -3.18 -7.70
C PRO A 262 20.41 -1.94 -7.85
N THR A 263 20.31 -1.39 -9.06
CA THR A 263 19.53 -0.19 -9.40
C THR A 263 18.92 -0.34 -10.79
N ILE A 264 17.95 0.52 -11.15
CA ILE A 264 17.29 0.51 -12.47
C ILE A 264 18.29 0.50 -13.63
N ALA A 265 19.30 1.36 -13.58
CA ALA A 265 20.26 1.57 -14.67
C ALA A 265 21.50 0.66 -14.59
N SER A 266 21.62 -0.15 -13.53
CA SER A 266 22.80 -1.00 -13.33
C SER A 266 22.79 -2.26 -14.18
N ARG A 267 23.98 -2.81 -14.44
CA ARG A 267 24.13 -4.12 -15.09
C ARG A 267 23.57 -5.23 -14.20
N ALA A 268 23.06 -6.30 -14.83
CA ALA A 268 22.61 -7.49 -14.13
C ALA A 268 23.77 -8.11 -13.33
N ILE A 269 23.51 -8.42 -12.06
CA ILE A 269 24.49 -9.06 -11.17
C ILE A 269 24.33 -10.57 -11.10
N LYS A 270 23.14 -11.08 -11.44
CA LYS A 270 22.86 -12.52 -11.56
C LYS A 270 21.70 -12.75 -12.52
N LYS A 271 21.71 -13.90 -13.20
CA LYS A 271 20.63 -14.39 -14.04
C LYS A 271 20.00 -15.64 -13.40
N TYR A 272 18.73 -15.83 -13.66
CA TYR A 272 17.92 -16.93 -13.14
C TYR A 272 17.02 -17.47 -14.27
N PRO A 273 16.68 -18.77 -14.25
CA PRO A 273 15.83 -19.37 -15.27
C PRO A 273 14.36 -18.93 -15.15
N ASP A 274 13.90 -18.65 -13.93
CA ASP A 274 12.49 -18.36 -13.63
C ASP A 274 12.33 -17.42 -12.41
N ARG A 275 11.11 -16.89 -12.23
CA ARG A 275 10.75 -15.98 -11.14
C ARG A 275 10.93 -16.61 -9.75
N PRO A 276 10.46 -17.84 -9.47
CA PRO A 276 10.68 -18.48 -8.16
C PRO A 276 12.17 -18.59 -7.79
N SER A 277 13.01 -19.03 -8.72
CA SER A 277 14.46 -19.17 -8.55
C SER A 277 15.12 -17.83 -8.28
N ALA A 278 14.67 -16.77 -8.97
CA ALA A 278 15.14 -15.41 -8.73
C ALA A 278 14.77 -14.92 -7.32
N LYS A 279 13.52 -15.09 -6.89
CA LYS A 279 13.06 -14.70 -5.55
C LYS A 279 13.85 -15.45 -4.47
N ALA A 280 13.97 -16.78 -4.59
CA ALA A 280 14.71 -17.61 -3.65
C ALA A 280 16.21 -17.21 -3.59
N GLY A 281 16.83 -16.98 -4.74
CA GLY A 281 18.24 -16.60 -4.83
C GLY A 281 18.55 -15.22 -4.25
N VAL A 282 17.60 -14.29 -4.31
CA VAL A 282 17.69 -12.96 -3.69
C VAL A 282 17.44 -13.07 -2.18
N LEU A 283 16.38 -13.76 -1.74
CA LEU A 283 16.05 -13.97 -0.32
C LEU A 283 17.15 -14.69 0.47
N ALA A 284 17.89 -15.60 -0.18
CA ALA A 284 19.03 -16.28 0.43
C ALA A 284 20.16 -15.32 0.88
N ARG A 285 20.17 -14.07 0.36
CA ARG A 285 21.18 -13.07 0.71
C ARG A 285 20.67 -12.18 1.84
N LYS A 286 21.12 -12.48 3.07
CA LYS A 286 20.71 -11.86 4.35
C LYS A 286 20.82 -10.32 4.47
N SER A 287 21.30 -9.61 3.45
CA SER A 287 21.57 -8.16 3.49
C SER A 287 20.77 -7.35 2.48
N LEU A 288 19.84 -7.95 1.75
CA LEU A 288 19.07 -7.23 0.74
C LEU A 288 17.89 -6.54 1.43
N GLY A 289 17.72 -5.25 1.14
CA GLY A 289 16.59 -4.47 1.62
C GLY A 289 15.30 -4.86 0.90
N MET A 290 14.50 -3.87 0.53
CA MET A 290 13.29 -4.10 -0.24
C MET A 290 13.62 -4.56 -1.67
N VAL A 291 12.88 -5.51 -2.22
CA VAL A 291 13.07 -6.03 -3.58
C VAL A 291 11.80 -5.83 -4.40
N VAL A 292 11.92 -5.12 -5.50
CA VAL A 292 10.84 -4.89 -6.47
C VAL A 292 10.99 -5.85 -7.64
N VAL A 293 9.93 -6.59 -7.93
CA VAL A 293 9.82 -7.43 -9.14
C VAL A 293 9.22 -6.58 -10.24
N ARG A 294 9.83 -6.61 -11.43
CA ARG A 294 9.37 -5.86 -12.60
C ARG A 294 9.17 -6.81 -13.78
N GLY A 295 8.09 -6.57 -14.53
CA GLY A 295 7.80 -7.34 -15.75
C GLY A 295 8.68 -6.91 -16.92
N ILE A 296 8.42 -7.50 -18.10
CA ILE A 296 9.17 -7.23 -19.35
C ILE A 296 9.21 -5.73 -19.71
N SER A 297 8.14 -4.99 -19.45
CA SER A 297 8.06 -3.54 -19.68
C SER A 297 8.80 -2.71 -18.62
N THR A 298 9.52 -3.35 -17.70
CA THR A 298 10.14 -2.77 -16.51
C THR A 298 9.15 -2.12 -15.54
N SER A 299 7.84 -2.36 -15.70
CA SER A 299 6.83 -1.87 -14.77
C SER A 299 6.88 -2.66 -13.45
N PRO A 300 6.81 -2.01 -12.27
CA PRO A 300 6.67 -2.70 -10.98
C PRO A 300 5.43 -3.60 -10.93
N LEU A 301 5.60 -4.82 -10.42
CA LEU A 301 4.55 -5.83 -10.29
C LEU A 301 4.36 -6.31 -8.85
N GLU A 302 5.44 -6.41 -8.08
CA GLU A 302 5.44 -6.97 -6.72
C GLU A 302 6.55 -6.34 -5.89
N LEU A 303 6.35 -6.27 -4.58
CA LEU A 303 7.38 -6.01 -3.58
C LEU A 303 7.51 -7.19 -2.62
N PHE A 304 8.74 -7.55 -2.27
CA PHE A 304 9.03 -8.47 -1.17
C PHE A 304 10.29 -8.04 -0.41
N SER A 305 10.52 -8.59 0.78
CA SER A 305 11.67 -8.28 1.64
C SER A 305 12.06 -9.46 2.49
#